data_AF-A0A524H5M7-F1
#
_entry.id   AF-A0A524H5M7-F1
#
_cell.length_a   1.000
_cell.length_b   1.000
_cell.length_c   1.000
_cell.angle_alpha   90.00
_cell.angle_beta   90.00
_cell.angle_gamma   90.00
#
_symmetry.space_group_name_H-M   'P 1'
#
loop_
_entity.id
_entity.type
_entity.pdbx_description
1 polymer ?
#
loop_
_entity_poly.entity_id
_entity_poly.type
_entity_poly.pdbx_seq_one_letter_code
_entity_poly.pdbx_strand_id
1 'polypeptide(L)' 'MFGFFFAGVFGFIMFFFSVAIYFLPTVIAVAGKHRNALSIFLLNLLLGWTFIGWVAALVWSVKK' A
#
# COMPACT_ATOMS: atom_id res chain seq x y z
N MET A 1 -9.89 10.74 31.19
CA MET A 1 -10.55 11.14 29.93
C MET A 1 -9.56 11.51 28.82
N PHE A 2 -8.61 12.42 29.03
CA PHE A 2 -7.67 12.86 27.97
C PHE A 2 -6.83 11.74 27.32
N GLY A 3 -6.32 10.76 28.07
CA GLY A 3 -5.47 9.69 27.51
C GLY A 3 -6.15 8.80 26.45
N PHE A 4 -7.45 8.52 26.59
CA PHE A 4 -8.21 7.73 25.62
C PHE A 4 -8.41 8.48 24.29
N PHE A 5 -8.55 9.81 24.35
CA PHE A 5 -8.70 10.64 23.16
C PHE A 5 -7.41 10.68 22.34
N PHE A 6 -6.26 10.91 23.00
CA PHE A 6 -4.95 10.87 22.33
C PHE A 6 -4.62 9.50 21.75
N ALA A 7 -4.92 8.41 22.48
CA ALA A 7 -4.74 7.05 21.97
C ALA A 7 -5.61 6.77 20.72
N GLY A 8 -6.85 7.25 20.70
CA GLY A 8 -7.74 7.13 19.54
C GLY A 8 -7.19 7.86 18.32
N VAL A 9 -6.77 9.11 18.47
CA VAL A 9 -6.17 9.91 17.39
C VAL A 9 -4.90 9.26 16.85
N PHE A 10 -4.03 8.75 17.73
CA PHE A 10 -2.81 8.04 17.33
C PHE A 10 -3.11 6.76 16.53
N GLY A 11 -4.11 5.99 16.96
CA GLY A 11 -4.56 4.79 16.26
C GLY A 11 -5.09 5.10 14.86
N PHE A 12 -5.90 6.15 14.71
CA PHE A 12 -6.40 6.60 13.41
C PHE A 12 -5.26 7.06 12.48
N ILE A 13 -4.30 7.82 13.00
CA ILE A 13 -3.13 8.28 12.21
C ILE A 13 -2.30 7.09 11.73
N MET A 14 -1.97 6.14 12.61
CA MET A 14 -1.24 4.93 12.21
C MET A 14 -2.00 4.12 11.16
N PHE A 15 -3.31 3.98 11.31
CA PHE A 15 -4.14 3.26 10.35
C PHE A 15 -4.09 3.89 8.96
N PHE A 16 -4.32 5.21 8.87
CA PHE A 16 -4.24 5.93 7.60
C PHE A 16 -2.84 5.90 6.98
N PHE A 17 -1.80 5.97 7.80
CA PHE A 17 -0.41 5.89 7.33
C PHE A 17 -0.07 4.51 6.77
N SER A 18 -0.50 3.44 7.45
CA SER A 18 -0.38 2.07 6.95
C SER A 18 -1.12 1.86 5.65
N VAL A 19 -2.34 2.40 5.51
CA VAL A 19 -3.11 2.31 4.26
C VAL A 19 -2.41 3.08 3.13
N ALA A 20 -1.89 4.28 3.41
CA ALA A 20 -1.17 5.07 2.41
C ALA A 20 0.07 4.35 1.88
N ILE A 21 0.85 3.72 2.77
CA ILE A 21 1.98 2.87 2.38
C ILE A 21 1.47 1.65 1.61
N TYR A 22 0.38 1.02 2.04
CA TYR A 22 -0.15 -0.16 1.36
C TYR A 22 -0.49 0.10 -0.12
N PHE A 23 -0.98 1.30 -0.45
CA PHE A 23 -1.32 1.69 -1.82
C PHE A 23 -0.16 2.24 -2.66
N LEU A 24 1.03 2.46 -2.07
CA LEU A 24 2.19 3.01 -2.78
C LEU A 24 2.57 2.25 -4.08
N PRO A 25 2.67 0.90 -4.10
CA PRO A 25 3.06 0.17 -5.31
C PRO A 25 1.99 0.26 -6.41
N THR A 26 0.72 0.35 -6.03
CA THR A 26 -0.39 0.57 -6.97
C THR A 26 -0.28 1.96 -7.62
N VAL A 27 0.00 3.00 -6.83
CA VAL A 27 0.17 4.36 -7.36
C VAL A 27 1.36 4.45 -8.30
N ILE A 28 2.49 3.82 -7.95
CA ILE A 28 3.69 3.78 -8.79
C ILE A 28 3.42 3.03 -10.12
N ALA A 29 2.70 1.90 -10.07
CA ALA A 29 2.34 1.13 -11.26
C ALA A 29 1.40 1.90 -12.22
N VAL A 30 0.41 2.63 -11.67
CA VAL A 30 -0.52 3.46 -12.45
C VAL A 30 0.20 4.67 -13.05
N ALA A 31 1.06 5.34 -12.28
CA ALA A 31 1.86 6.46 -12.76
C ALA A 31 2.86 6.05 -13.86
N GLY A 32 3.36 4.80 -13.81
CA GLY A 32 4.28 4.24 -14.81
C GLY A 32 3.67 3.92 -16.18
N LYS A 33 2.34 4.02 -16.38
CA LYS A 33 1.65 3.67 -17.65
C LYS A 33 2.02 2.28 -18.22
N HIS A 34 2.40 1.33 -17.37
CA HIS A 34 2.66 -0.04 -17.81
C HIS A 34 1.34 -0.75 -18.17
N ARG A 35 1.32 -1.46 -19.30
CA ARG A 35 0.17 -2.29 -19.73
C ARG A 35 -0.22 -3.36 -18.69
N ASN A 36 0.69 -3.68 -17.77
CA ASN A 36 0.51 -4.66 -16.69
C ASN A 36 0.10 -4.03 -15.34
N ALA A 37 -0.34 -2.75 -15.32
CA ALA A 37 -0.79 -2.08 -14.09
C ALA A 37 -1.93 -2.84 -13.38
N LEU A 38 -2.83 -3.49 -14.13
CA LEU A 38 -3.88 -4.33 -13.57
C LEU A 38 -3.32 -5.57 -12.83
N SER A 39 -2.28 -6.20 -13.37
CA SER A 39 -1.64 -7.35 -12.72
C SER A 39 -0.95 -6.94 -11.41
N ILE A 40 -0.30 -5.78 -11.39
CA ILE A 40 0.33 -5.24 -10.19
C ILE A 40 -0.73 -4.84 -9.15
N PHE A 41 -1.87 -4.28 -9.60
CA PHE A 41 -3.01 -4.00 -8.72
C PHE A 41 -3.60 -5.28 -8.12
N LEU A 42 -3.84 -6.31 -8.92
CA LEU A 42 -4.33 -7.61 -8.47
C LEU A 42 -3.36 -8.27 -7.48
N LEU A 43 -2.05 -8.19 -7.74
CA LEU A 43 -1.04 -8.73 -6.84
C LEU A 43 -0.99 -7.96 -5.52
N ASN A 44 -1.08 -6.63 -5.56
CA ASN A 44 -1.16 -5.83 -4.34
C ASN A 44 -2.48 -6.05 -3.58
N LEU A 45 -3.60 -6.32 -4.26
CA LEU A 45 -4.89 -6.60 -3.64
C LEU A 45 -4.95 -8.01 -3.02
N LEU A 46 -4.43 -9.02 -3.72
CA LEU A 46 -4.50 -10.43 -3.30
C LEU A 46 -3.36 -10.84 -2.38
N LEU A 47 -2.18 -10.23 -2.51
CA LEU A 47 -0.96 -10.60 -1.78
C LEU A 47 -0.34 -9.42 -1.02
N GLY A 48 -0.81 -8.17 -1.18
CA GLY A 48 -0.26 -7.03 -0.43
C GLY A 48 -0.40 -7.16 1.08
N TRP A 49 -1.32 -8.02 1.56
CA TRP A 49 -1.48 -8.36 2.98
C TRP A 49 -0.27 -9.13 3.53
N THR A 50 0.56 -9.66 2.63
CA THR A 50 1.88 -10.20 2.94
C THR A 50 2.94 -9.17 2.55
N PHE A 51 3.91 -8.94 3.43
CA PHE A 51 5.06 -8.07 3.13
C PHE A 51 5.76 -8.48 1.82
N ILE A 52 5.76 -9.78 1.51
CA ILE A 52 6.32 -10.36 0.29
C ILE A 52 5.54 -9.92 -0.97
N GLY A 53 4.21 -9.97 -0.94
CA GLY A 53 3.39 -9.52 -2.08
C GLY A 53 3.50 -8.02 -2.32
N TRP A 54 3.65 -7.23 -1.26
CA TRP A 54 3.90 -5.79 -1.36
C TRP A 54 5.26 -5.49 -2.01
N VAL A 55 6.33 -6.18 -1.57
CA VAL A 55 7.67 -6.06 -2.17
C VAL A 55 7.68 -6.56 -3.63
N ALA A 56 6.98 -7.65 -3.94
CA ALA A 56 6.87 -8.16 -5.30
C ALA A 56 6.16 -7.17 -6.23
N ALA A 57 5.06 -6.55 -5.77
CA ALA A 57 4.37 -5.50 -6.50
C ALA A 57 5.27 -4.27 -6.71
N LEU A 58 6.08 -3.90 -5.71
CA LEU A 58 7.06 -2.82 -5.82
C LEU A 58 8.14 -3.15 -6.86
N VAL A 59 8.79 -4.31 -6.77
CA VAL A 59 9.83 -4.75 -7.71
C VAL A 59 9.30 -4.83 -9.13
N TRP A 60 8.06 -5.29 -9.30
CA TRP A 60 7.41 -5.34 -10.61
C TRP A 60 7.04 -3.94 -11.13
N SER A 61 6.64 -3.01 -10.26
CA SER A 61 6.36 -1.63 -10.67
C SER A 61 7.60 -0.88 -11.20
N VAL A 62 8.80 -1.29 -10.77
CA VAL A 62 10.08 -0.70 -11.21
C VAL A 62 10.69 -1.46 -12.39
N LYS A 63 10.33 -2.73 -12.60
CA LYS A 63 10.72 -3.47 -13.80
C LYS A 63 9.98 -2.90 -15.02
N LYS A 64 10.77 -2.39 -15.97
CA LYS A 64 10.33 -1.91 -17.29
C LYS A 64 9.69 -3.02 -18.14
#